data_AF-A0A3L8R7R1-F1
#
_entry.id   AF-A0A3L8R7R1-F1
#
_cell.length_a   1.000
_cell.length_b   1.000
_cell.length_c   1.000
_cell.angle_alpha   90.00
_cell.angle_beta   90.00
_cell.angle_gamma   90.00
#
_symmetry.space_group_name_H-M   'P 1'
#
loop_
_entity.id
_entity.type
_entity.pdbx_description
1 polymer ?
#
loop_
_entity_poly.entity_id
_entity_poly.type
_entity_poly.pdbx_seq_one_letter_code
_entity_poly.pdbx_strand_id
1 'polypeptide(L)'
;MSTPTDTPVRDERTPPAMDVQAYRDAATREFGMGSFYAKYLRDLPPGTALPSDDVKAQYPDMAGGQVTLAWTLYEQYRDRNALETAYPDMKRFVNRNAAEVPGLIWPTDKGFGDC
;
A
#
# COMPACT_ATOMS: atom_id res chain seq x y z
N MET A 1 11.84 -11.65 -9.51
CA MET A 1 11.16 -10.35 -9.31
C MET A 1 11.45 -9.87 -7.89
N SER A 2 11.83 -8.60 -7.70
CA SER A 2 12.32 -8.05 -6.43
C SER A 2 11.29 -7.22 -5.65
N THR A 3 10.10 -7.03 -6.23
CA THR A 3 8.93 -6.33 -5.67
C THR A 3 7.67 -7.06 -6.14
N PRO A 4 6.53 -6.96 -5.41
CA PRO A 4 5.24 -7.36 -5.95
C PRO A 4 4.97 -6.56 -7.24
N THR A 5 4.32 -7.14 -8.25
CA THR A 5 4.01 -6.44 -9.51
C THR A 5 2.58 -6.74 -9.94
N ASP A 6 1.95 -5.82 -10.66
CA ASP A 6 0.66 -6.01 -11.32
C ASP A 6 0.70 -7.12 -12.38
N THR A 7 1.77 -7.12 -13.18
CA THR A 7 1.91 -7.98 -14.37
C THR A 7 3.37 -8.38 -14.57
N PRO A 8 3.65 -9.62 -15.01
CA PRO A 8 5.01 -10.00 -15.40
C PRO A 8 5.29 -9.75 -16.89
N VAL A 9 4.28 -9.45 -17.71
CA VAL A 9 4.38 -9.57 -19.18
C VAL A 9 4.49 -8.22 -19.90
N ARG A 10 3.55 -7.29 -19.66
CA ARG A 10 3.59 -5.98 -20.33
C ARG A 10 4.66 -5.08 -19.73
N ASP A 11 5.02 -4.02 -20.44
CA ASP A 11 5.99 -3.02 -20.02
C ASP A 11 5.42 -2.08 -18.95
N GLU A 12 5.03 -2.65 -17.80
CA GLU A 12 4.54 -1.92 -16.63
C GLU A 12 5.27 -2.41 -15.38
N ARG A 13 5.02 -3.65 -14.97
CA ARG A 13 5.71 -4.37 -13.87
C ARG A 13 5.89 -3.51 -12.61
N THR A 14 4.93 -2.62 -12.39
CA THR A 14 5.02 -1.59 -11.36
C THR A 14 4.47 -2.19 -10.07
N PRO A 15 5.00 -1.83 -8.89
CA PRO A 15 4.57 -2.45 -7.65
C PRO A 15 3.36 -1.73 -7.03
N PRO A 16 2.12 -2.16 -7.32
CA PRO A 16 0.95 -1.36 -7.05
C PRO A 16 0.44 -1.71 -5.66
N ALA A 17 0.31 -0.70 -4.81
CA ALA A 17 -0.14 -0.92 -3.44
C ALA A 17 -1.60 -1.40 -3.38
N MET A 18 -2.45 -1.00 -4.34
CA MET A 18 -3.82 -1.49 -4.49
C MET A 18 -3.86 -2.99 -4.82
N ASP A 19 -3.09 -3.44 -5.81
CA ASP A 19 -3.06 -4.84 -6.21
C ASP A 19 -2.54 -5.71 -5.06
N VAL A 20 -1.46 -5.28 -4.40
CA VAL A 20 -0.95 -5.94 -3.19
C VAL A 20 -2.04 -6.02 -2.12
N GLN A 21 -2.83 -4.96 -1.93
CA GLN A 21 -3.95 -4.98 -1.01
C GLN A 21 -5.01 -6.02 -1.37
N ALA A 22 -5.27 -6.25 -2.66
CA ALA A 22 -6.25 -7.24 -3.11
C ALA A 22 -5.78 -8.70 -2.89
N TYR A 23 -4.50 -9.03 -3.11
CA TYR A 23 -4.03 -10.42 -3.06
C TYR A 23 -3.15 -10.78 -1.84
N ARG A 24 -2.75 -9.83 -0.98
CA ARG A 24 -1.80 -10.10 0.12
C ARG A 24 -2.26 -11.20 1.08
N ASP A 25 -3.55 -11.34 1.33
CA ASP A 25 -4.06 -12.31 2.31
C ASP A 25 -3.88 -13.74 1.77
N ALA A 26 -4.16 -13.94 0.48
CA ALA A 26 -3.86 -15.20 -0.20
C ALA A 26 -2.34 -15.45 -0.25
N ALA A 27 -1.55 -14.44 -0.61
CA ALA A 27 -0.11 -14.59 -0.72
C ALA A 27 0.57 -14.92 0.62
N THR A 28 0.17 -14.23 1.70
CA THR A 28 0.71 -14.48 3.05
C THR A 28 0.36 -15.86 3.56
N ARG A 29 -0.86 -16.33 3.31
CA ARG A 29 -1.32 -17.66 3.69
C ARG A 29 -0.53 -18.78 3.01
N GLU A 30 -0.22 -18.64 1.72
CA GLU A 30 0.32 -19.75 0.92
C GLU A 30 1.86 -19.78 0.85
N PHE A 31 2.54 -18.62 0.97
CA PHE A 31 3.96 -18.54 0.60
C PHE A 31 4.92 -17.99 1.67
N GLY A 32 4.44 -17.59 2.85
CA GLY A 32 5.31 -17.07 3.91
C GLY A 32 6.02 -15.77 3.50
N MET A 33 5.22 -14.74 3.21
CA MET A 33 5.65 -13.50 2.54
C MET A 33 6.26 -12.43 3.46
N GLY A 34 6.54 -12.73 4.73
CA GLY A 34 6.90 -11.74 5.75
C GLY A 34 8.09 -10.85 5.36
N SER A 35 9.23 -11.43 5.02
CA SER A 35 10.44 -10.68 4.64
C SER A 35 10.28 -9.92 3.31
N PHE A 36 9.57 -10.51 2.35
CA PHE A 36 9.30 -9.91 1.05
C PHE A 36 8.45 -8.64 1.18
N TYR A 37 7.36 -8.73 1.95
CA TYR A 37 6.48 -7.58 2.19
C TYR A 37 7.09 -6.55 3.14
N ALA A 38 7.90 -6.95 4.13
CA ALA A 38 8.63 -6.01 4.98
C ALA A 38 9.66 -5.18 4.18
N LYS A 39 10.33 -5.79 3.20
CA LYS A 39 11.20 -5.07 2.26
C LYS A 39 10.38 -4.14 1.36
N TYR A 40 9.28 -4.62 0.78
CA TYR A 40 8.41 -3.81 -0.07
C TYR A 40 7.86 -2.57 0.66
N LEU A 41 7.36 -2.74 1.88
CA LEU A 41 6.83 -1.65 2.71
C LEU A 41 7.90 -0.59 3.04
N ARG A 42 9.16 -1.00 3.20
CA ARG A 42 10.29 -0.10 3.45
C ARG A 42 10.66 0.71 2.22
N ASP A 43 10.65 0.08 1.06
CA ASP A 43 10.98 0.73 -0.22
C ASP A 43 9.85 1.69 -0.65
N LEU A 44 8.60 1.36 -0.33
CA LEU A 44 7.41 2.09 -0.74
C LEU A 44 6.46 2.28 0.45
N PRO A 45 6.71 3.27 1.33
CA PRO A 45 5.86 3.54 2.48
C PRO A 45 4.50 4.16 2.09
N PRO A 46 3.52 4.22 3.03
CA PRO A 46 2.23 4.88 2.79
C PRO A 46 2.38 6.31 2.26
N GLY A 47 1.51 6.67 1.31
CA GLY A 47 1.60 7.95 0.59
C GLY A 47 2.64 7.97 -0.52
N THR A 48 3.34 6.87 -0.78
CA THR A 48 4.22 6.70 -1.95
C THR A 48 3.65 5.66 -2.89
N ALA A 49 3.68 5.94 -4.19
CA ALA A 49 3.34 4.99 -5.23
C ALA A 49 4.15 5.32 -6.48
N LEU A 50 4.63 4.28 -7.15
CA LEU A 50 5.41 4.38 -8.39
C LEU A 50 4.49 4.23 -9.61
N PRO A 51 4.89 4.77 -10.77
CA PRO A 51 3.99 5.65 -11.51
C PRO A 51 3.03 4.87 -12.42
N SER A 52 1.77 5.28 -12.35
CA SER A 52 0.79 5.23 -13.45
C SER A 52 0.09 6.59 -13.61
N ASP A 53 -0.06 7.35 -12.51
CA ASP A 53 -0.47 8.76 -12.44
C ASP A 53 0.12 9.34 -11.14
N ASP A 54 0.92 10.41 -11.20
CA ASP A 54 1.64 10.96 -10.05
C ASP A 54 0.72 11.58 -8.99
N VAL A 55 -0.49 11.98 -9.38
CA VAL A 55 -1.50 12.54 -8.49
C VAL A 55 -2.37 11.43 -7.91
N LYS A 56 -3.01 10.64 -8.79
CA LYS A 56 -3.98 9.62 -8.36
C LYS A 56 -3.35 8.48 -7.58
N ALA A 57 -2.10 8.13 -7.88
CA ALA A 57 -1.43 7.05 -7.16
C ALA A 57 -1.16 7.37 -5.69
N GLN A 58 -1.28 8.64 -5.29
CA GLN A 58 -1.13 9.07 -3.89
C GLN A 58 -2.44 9.02 -3.09
N TYR A 59 -3.57 8.66 -3.71
CA TYR A 59 -4.87 8.60 -3.04
C TYR A 59 -5.04 7.32 -2.21
N PRO A 60 -6.03 7.28 -1.28
CA PRO A 60 -6.27 6.16 -0.37
C PRO A 60 -6.42 4.78 -1.00
N ASP A 61 -7.00 4.72 -2.19
CA ASP A 61 -7.22 3.48 -2.94
C ASP A 61 -5.92 2.83 -3.41
N MET A 62 -4.90 3.64 -3.71
CA MET A 62 -3.55 3.18 -4.05
C MET A 62 -2.63 3.22 -2.84
N ALA A 63 -2.20 4.41 -2.43
CA ALA A 63 -1.16 4.61 -1.41
C ALA A 63 -1.60 4.31 0.05
N GLY A 64 -2.87 3.92 0.25
CA GLY A 64 -3.38 3.43 1.53
C GLY A 64 -3.13 1.93 1.73
N GLY A 65 -2.85 1.16 0.67
CA GLY A 65 -2.60 -0.28 0.76
C GLY A 65 -1.46 -0.65 1.70
N GLN A 66 -0.45 0.22 1.82
CA GLN A 66 0.69 0.07 2.71
C GLN A 66 0.31 0.13 4.20
N VAL A 67 -0.71 0.90 4.57
CA VAL A 67 -1.18 1.00 5.97
C VAL A 67 -1.70 -0.36 6.41
N THR A 68 -2.52 -0.99 5.56
CA THR A 68 -3.10 -2.30 5.84
C THR A 68 -2.08 -3.43 5.67
N LEU A 69 -1.07 -3.26 4.80
CA LEU A 69 0.06 -4.18 4.71
C LEU A 69 0.91 -4.21 5.99
N ALA A 70 1.23 -3.04 6.57
CA ALA A 70 1.98 -2.95 7.82
C ALA A 70 1.26 -3.68 8.96
N TRP A 71 -0.07 -3.52 9.03
CA TRP A 71 -0.91 -4.24 9.98
C TRP A 71 -0.89 -5.76 9.73
N THR A 72 -1.00 -6.19 8.47
CA THR A 72 -0.95 -7.61 8.09
C THR A 72 0.38 -8.26 8.52
N LEU A 73 1.51 -7.56 8.35
CA LEU A 73 2.82 -8.04 8.79
C LEU A 73 2.87 -8.29 10.30
N TYR A 74 2.28 -7.38 11.08
CA TYR A 74 2.16 -7.55 12.53
C TYR A 74 1.21 -8.70 12.91
N GLU A 75 0.05 -8.80 12.27
CA GLU A 75 -0.95 -9.82 12.59
C GLU A 75 -0.52 -11.23 12.22
N GLN A 76 0.10 -11.41 11.05
CA GLN A 76 0.45 -12.72 10.51
C GLN A 76 1.85 -13.17 10.96
N TYR A 77 2.81 -12.25 11.08
CA TYR A 77 4.22 -12.58 11.34
C TYR A 77 4.76 -12.03 12.65
N ARG A 78 3.95 -11.27 13.42
CA ARG A 78 4.39 -10.58 14.65
C ARG A 78 5.56 -9.62 14.40
N ASP A 79 5.68 -9.09 13.18
CA ASP A 79 6.74 -8.16 12.80
C ASP A 79 6.45 -6.75 13.36
N ARG A 80 6.80 -6.57 14.63
CA ARG A 80 6.66 -5.29 15.34
C ARG A 80 7.61 -4.23 14.78
N ASN A 81 8.79 -4.61 14.30
CA ASN A 81 9.77 -3.68 13.74
C ASN A 81 9.26 -3.02 12.46
N ALA A 82 8.64 -3.79 11.57
CA ALA A 82 8.02 -3.26 10.37
C ALA A 82 6.90 -2.26 10.71
N LEU A 83 6.05 -2.59 11.69
CA LEU A 83 4.97 -1.71 12.13
C LEU A 83 5.51 -0.41 12.76
N GLU A 84 6.47 -0.49 13.67
CA GLU A 84 7.06 0.68 14.33
C GLU A 84 7.77 1.60 13.33
N THR A 85 8.46 1.01 12.34
CA THR A 85 9.14 1.76 11.29
C THR A 85 8.16 2.48 10.37
N ALA A 86 7.06 1.82 9.99
CA ALA A 86 6.06 2.39 9.06
C ALA A 86 5.09 3.37 9.73
N TYR A 87 4.91 3.31 11.05
CA TYR A 87 3.89 4.07 11.77
C TYR A 87 3.93 5.59 11.55
N PRO A 88 5.10 6.27 11.55
CA PRO A 88 5.15 7.71 11.26
C PRO A 88 4.58 8.06 9.88
N ASP A 89 4.85 7.23 8.87
CA ASP A 89 4.36 7.40 7.51
C ASP A 89 2.86 7.13 7.41
N MET A 90 2.39 6.06 8.06
CA MET A 90 0.95 5.76 8.17
C MET A 90 0.18 6.94 8.78
N LYS A 91 0.70 7.50 9.89
CA LYS A 91 0.07 8.63 10.57
C LYS A 91 0.07 9.88 9.71
N ARG A 92 1.19 10.21 9.06
CA ARG A 92 1.28 11.34 8.14
C ARG A 92 0.27 11.20 7.00
N PHE A 93 0.18 10.01 6.41
CA PHE A 93 -0.74 9.71 5.32
C PHE A 93 -2.20 9.94 5.74
N VAL A 94 -2.64 9.34 6.85
CA VAL A 94 -4.01 9.50 7.37
C VAL A 94 -4.31 10.97 7.68
N ASN A 95 -3.41 11.67 8.38
CA ASN A 95 -3.59 13.07 8.73
C ASN A 95 -3.69 13.98 7.50
N ARG A 96 -2.86 13.74 6.47
CA ARG A 96 -2.93 14.47 5.21
C ARG A 96 -4.30 14.28 4.54
N ASN A 97 -4.77 13.05 4.42
CA ASN A 97 -6.06 12.75 3.79
C ASN A 97 -7.23 13.38 4.56
N ALA A 98 -7.19 13.36 5.90
CA ALA A 98 -8.21 14.00 6.73
C ALA A 98 -8.21 15.53 6.59
N ALA A 99 -7.04 16.16 6.42
CA ALA A 99 -6.93 17.59 6.17
C ALA A 99 -7.39 17.97 4.75
N GLU A 100 -7.10 17.13 3.76
CA GLU A 100 -7.52 17.33 2.36
C GLU A 100 -9.04 17.17 2.18
N VAL A 101 -9.67 16.32 2.98
CA VAL A 101 -11.12 16.05 2.92
C VAL A 101 -11.78 16.26 4.29
N PRO A 102 -12.04 17.53 4.69
CA PRO A 102 -12.62 17.84 6.01
C PRO A 102 -14.02 17.26 6.24
N GLY A 103 -14.78 16.99 5.17
CA GLY A 103 -16.09 16.35 5.23
C GLY A 103 -16.04 14.84 5.50
N LEU A 104 -14.84 14.25 5.55
CA LEU A 104 -14.58 12.82 5.81
C LEU A 104 -15.27 11.84 4.84
N ILE A 105 -15.77 12.34 3.70
CA ILE A 105 -16.32 11.55 2.60
C ILE A 105 -15.40 11.78 1.40
N TRP A 106 -14.73 10.72 0.95
CA TRP A 106 -13.78 10.81 -0.15
C TRP A 106 -14.48 11.14 -1.47
N PRO A 107 -14.00 12.12 -2.27
CA PRO A 107 -14.64 12.50 -3.53
C PRO A 107 -14.60 11.39 -4.59
N THR A 108 -15.66 11.26 -5.39
CA THR A 108 -15.81 10.24 -6.45
C THR A 108 -14.87 10.44 -7.64
N ASP A 109 -14.34 11.64 -7.84
CA ASP A 109 -13.43 11.99 -8.94
C ASP A 109 -11.94 11.84 -8.57
N LYS A 110 -11.63 11.45 -7.33
CA LYS A 110 -10.27 11.29 -6.80
C LYS A 110 -9.92 9.82 -6.58
N GLY A 111 -9.40 9.17 -7.61
CA GLY A 111 -8.94 7.78 -7.51
C GLY A 111 -8.89 7.07 -8.85
N PHE A 112 -8.46 5.82 -8.80
CA PHE A 112 -8.61 4.82 -9.85
C PHE A 112 -9.81 3.90 -9.62
N GLY A 113 -10.42 3.94 -8.44
CA GLY A 113 -11.44 3.00 -7.95
C GLY A 113 -12.49 2.52 -8.97
N ASP A 114 -12.99 1.31 -8.72
CA ASP A 114 -14.03 0.65 -9.51
C ASP A 114 -15.44 1.00 -8.96
N CYS A 115 -15.82 2.27 -9.05
CA CYS A 115 -17.14 2.77 -8.66
C CYS A 115 -17.90 3.41 -9.82
#